data_AF-A0A328YQF3-F1
#
_entry.id   AF-A0A328YQF3-F1
#
_cell.length_a   1.000
_cell.length_b   1.000
_cell.length_c   1.000
_cell.angle_alpha   90.00
_cell.angle_beta   90.00
_cell.angle_gamma   90.00
#
_symmetry.space_group_name_H-M   'P 1'
#
loop_
_entity.id
_entity.type
_entity.pdbx_description
1 polymer ?
#
loop_
_entity_poly.entity_id
_entity_poly.type
_entity_poly.pdbx_seq_one_letter_code
_entity_poly.pdbx_strand_id
1 'polypeptide(L)'
;MSTPPSAVSALPADARAFMAQIGIHLGVPPDAMQSMESGEPFVGPSGLLCRIHARSAESGWHAWPEVVLPLSATELGGQEVLRLLGVQEQLLGEEGWHLGLVEGGDLLSLRPLEASDEAGQVAAAMDRGHVLARAALEVLIGDDGPQAGVEP
;
A
#
# COMPACT_ATOMS: atom_id res chain seq x y z
N MET A 1 -6.07 2.27 -37.40
CA MET A 1 -5.65 3.49 -36.69
C MET A 1 -5.01 3.02 -35.40
N SER A 2 -3.68 3.05 -35.31
CA SER A 2 -2.96 2.66 -34.10
C SER A 2 -3.07 3.76 -33.05
N THR A 3 -3.64 3.44 -31.89
CA THR A 3 -3.58 4.28 -30.70
C THR A 3 -2.13 4.37 -30.26
N PRO A 4 -1.55 5.57 -30.01
CA PRO A 4 -0.22 5.65 -29.44
C PRO A 4 -0.22 5.04 -28.03
N PRO A 5 0.89 4.43 -27.57
CA PRO A 5 1.02 4.09 -26.15
C PRO A 5 0.88 5.37 -25.35
N SER A 6 0.00 5.36 -24.34
CA SER A 6 -0.15 6.45 -23.38
C SER A 6 1.24 6.83 -22.88
N ALA A 7 1.70 8.03 -23.23
CA ALA A 7 2.92 8.58 -22.67
C ALA A 7 2.71 8.64 -21.17
N VAL A 8 3.45 7.83 -20.41
CA VAL A 8 3.63 8.02 -18.98
C VAL A 8 4.20 9.42 -18.85
N SER A 9 3.35 10.39 -18.50
CA SER A 9 3.79 11.77 -18.29
C SER A 9 4.84 11.73 -17.19
N ALA A 10 6.08 12.00 -17.56
CA ALA A 10 7.17 12.07 -16.60
C ALA A 10 6.79 13.02 -15.48
N LEU A 11 6.96 12.59 -14.23
CA LEU A 11 6.71 13.44 -13.07
C LEU A 11 7.49 14.76 -13.22
N PRO A 12 6.89 15.90 -12.82
CA PRO A 12 7.61 17.18 -12.71
C PRO A 12 8.91 17.04 -11.92
N ALA A 13 9.91 17.90 -12.19
CA ALA A 13 11.25 17.76 -11.63
C ALA A 13 11.28 17.85 -10.09
N ASP A 14 10.43 18.71 -9.52
CA ASP A 14 10.21 18.86 -8.08
C ASP A 14 9.51 17.63 -7.47
N ALA A 15 8.51 17.06 -8.15
CA ALA A 15 7.90 15.79 -7.75
C ALA A 15 8.93 14.65 -7.72
N ARG A 16 9.78 14.56 -8.74
CA ARG A 16 10.84 13.54 -8.80
C ARG A 16 11.85 13.70 -7.68
N ALA A 17 12.26 14.93 -7.36
CA ALA A 17 13.14 15.21 -6.25
C ALA A 17 12.52 14.83 -4.89
N PHE A 18 11.22 15.08 -4.71
CA PHE A 18 10.48 14.65 -3.52
C PHE A 18 10.40 13.12 -3.41
N MET A 19 10.07 12.42 -4.50
CA MET A 19 10.10 10.95 -4.55
C MET A 19 11.48 10.39 -4.24
N ALA A 20 12.54 10.97 -4.81
CA ALA A 20 13.91 10.54 -4.54
C ALA A 20 14.29 10.67 -3.06
N GLN A 21 13.85 11.74 -2.38
CA GLN A 21 14.05 11.89 -0.93
C GLN A 21 13.34 10.79 -0.13
N ILE A 22 12.10 10.44 -0.50
CA ILE A 22 11.36 9.33 0.12
C ILE A 22 12.15 8.03 -0.04
N GLY A 23 12.66 7.76 -1.24
CA GLY A 23 13.45 6.56 -1.50
C GLY A 23 14.75 6.49 -0.71
N ILE A 24 15.43 7.63 -0.53
CA ILE A 24 16.62 7.71 0.30
C ILE A 24 16.28 7.33 1.75
N HIS A 25 15.17 7.84 2.30
CA HIS A 25 14.72 7.48 3.65
C HIS A 25 14.34 6.00 3.78
N LEU A 26 13.74 5.42 2.74
CA LEU A 26 13.39 3.99 2.69
C LEU A 26 14.60 3.07 2.47
N GLY A 27 15.75 3.62 2.06
CA GLY A 27 16.91 2.82 1.68
C GLY A 27 16.65 1.92 0.46
N VAL A 28 15.77 2.33 -0.46
CA VAL A 28 15.48 1.54 -1.68
C VAL A 28 16.74 1.46 -2.55
N PRO A 29 17.01 0.28 -3.15
CA PRO A 29 18.13 0.13 -4.07
C PRO A 29 17.91 0.93 -5.37
N PRO A 30 18.99 1.23 -6.13
CA PRO A 30 18.93 2.13 -7.29
C PRO A 30 17.95 1.69 -8.40
N ASP A 31 17.73 0.40 -8.57
CA ASP A 31 16.76 -0.18 -9.51
C ASP A 31 15.32 0.12 -9.08
N ALA A 32 15.00 -0.04 -7.80
CA ALA A 32 13.68 0.32 -7.26
C ALA A 32 13.45 1.85 -7.23
N MET A 33 14.52 2.63 -7.05
CA MET A 33 14.47 4.10 -7.10
C MET A 33 13.91 4.61 -8.43
N GLN A 34 14.33 4.01 -9.55
CA GLN A 34 13.88 4.40 -10.88
C GLN A 34 12.36 4.19 -11.06
N SER A 35 11.83 3.05 -10.62
CA SER A 35 10.40 2.77 -10.66
C SER A 35 9.62 3.75 -9.80
N MET A 36 10.08 4.00 -8.58
CA MET A 36 9.43 4.93 -7.65
C MET A 36 9.43 6.38 -8.19
N GLU A 37 10.54 6.86 -8.76
CA GLU A 37 10.64 8.17 -9.43
C GLU A 37 9.74 8.30 -10.66
N SER A 38 9.32 7.17 -11.24
CA SER A 38 8.39 7.12 -12.38
C SER A 38 6.93 6.97 -11.94
N GLY A 39 6.67 6.87 -10.63
CA GLY A 39 5.34 6.55 -10.08
C GLY A 39 4.89 5.11 -10.32
N GLU A 40 5.81 4.25 -10.75
CA GLU A 40 5.58 2.83 -10.97
C GLU A 40 5.64 2.04 -9.66
N PRO A 41 4.95 0.88 -9.58
CA PRO A 41 5.11 -0.02 -8.45
C PRO A 41 6.55 -0.53 -8.29
N PHE A 42 6.96 -0.72 -7.05
CA PHE A 42 8.26 -1.28 -6.68
C PHE A 42 8.10 -2.30 -5.55
N VAL A 43 9.11 -3.13 -5.32
CA VAL A 43 9.10 -4.08 -4.21
C VAL A 43 9.70 -3.44 -2.97
N GLY A 44 8.91 -3.34 -1.89
CA GLY A 44 9.37 -2.83 -0.60
C GLY A 44 10.22 -3.85 0.17
N PRO A 45 10.81 -3.44 1.31
CA PRO A 45 11.73 -4.28 2.08
C PRO A 45 11.12 -5.58 2.60
N SER A 46 9.79 -5.66 2.75
CA SER A 46 9.10 -6.90 3.16
C SER A 46 8.83 -7.86 1.99
N GLY A 47 9.25 -7.55 0.77
CA GLY A 47 8.91 -8.30 -0.45
C GLY A 47 7.49 -8.03 -0.98
N LEU A 48 6.72 -7.16 -0.33
CA LEU A 48 5.40 -6.73 -0.80
C LEU A 48 5.53 -5.69 -1.91
N LEU A 49 4.57 -5.69 -2.83
CA LEU A 49 4.47 -4.67 -3.86
C LEU A 49 3.99 -3.35 -3.21
N CYS A 50 4.64 -2.26 -3.56
CA CYS A 50 4.41 -0.94 -3.00
C CYS A 50 4.25 0.09 -4.11
N ARG A 51 3.54 1.18 -3.79
CA ARG A 51 3.47 2.39 -4.63
C ARG A 51 3.59 3.62 -3.74
N ILE A 52 4.15 4.70 -4.27
CA ILE A 52 4.01 6.03 -3.68
C ILE A 52 3.07 6.83 -4.57
N HIS A 53 2.00 7.31 -3.97
CA HIS A 53 1.09 8.25 -4.60
C HIS A 53 1.51 9.66 -4.21
N ALA A 54 1.46 10.61 -5.15
CA ALA A 54 1.71 12.01 -4.85
C ALA A 54 0.72 12.90 -5.57
N ARG A 55 0.35 14.01 -4.93
CA ARG A 55 -0.47 15.06 -5.50
C ARG A 55 0.17 16.43 -5.25
N SER A 56 0.04 17.32 -6.22
CA SER A 56 0.41 18.72 -6.04
C SER A 56 -0.61 19.42 -5.13
N ALA A 57 -0.11 20.23 -4.19
CA ALA A 57 -0.86 21.11 -3.31
C ALA A 57 -0.28 22.54 -3.40
N GLU A 58 -0.94 23.52 -2.78
CA GLU A 58 -0.49 24.92 -2.80
C GLU A 58 0.92 25.09 -2.17
N SER A 59 1.26 24.28 -1.16
CA SER A 59 2.53 24.30 -0.43
C SER A 59 3.61 23.36 -0.98
N GLY A 60 3.36 22.65 -2.08
CA GLY A 60 4.30 21.68 -2.64
C GLY A 60 3.64 20.34 -2.96
N TRP A 61 4.31 19.24 -2.62
CA TRP A 61 3.81 17.89 -2.89
C TRP A 61 3.38 17.22 -1.59
N HIS A 62 2.25 16.53 -1.63
CA HIS A 62 1.83 15.63 -0.57
C HIS A 62 1.82 14.21 -1.13
N ALA A 63 2.39 13.27 -0.40
CA ALA A 63 2.44 11.87 -0.78
C ALA A 63 1.91 10.95 0.31
N TRP A 64 1.51 9.75 -0.12
CA TRP A 64 1.14 8.66 0.75
C TRP A 64 1.59 7.32 0.14
N PRO A 65 2.07 6.39 0.98
CA PRO A 65 2.39 5.05 0.53
C PRO A 65 1.14 4.21 0.32
N GLU A 66 1.25 3.21 -0.55
CA GLU A 66 0.32 2.11 -0.68
C GLU A 66 1.10 0.79 -0.59
N VAL A 67 0.70 -0.09 0.32
CA VAL A 67 1.23 -1.45 0.44
C VAL A 67 0.19 -2.41 -0.10
N VAL A 68 0.53 -3.14 -1.17
CA VAL A 68 -0.36 -4.08 -1.84
C VAL A 68 -0.24 -5.44 -1.18
N LEU A 69 -1.38 -5.99 -0.78
CA LEU A 69 -1.48 -7.33 -0.22
C LEU A 69 -1.55 -8.35 -1.37
N PRO A 70 -0.88 -9.51 -1.25
CA PRO A 70 -0.97 -10.59 -2.24
C PRO A 70 -2.26 -11.39 -2.06
N LEU A 71 -3.40 -10.70 -2.03
CA LEU A 71 -4.72 -11.27 -1.76
C LEU A 71 -5.77 -10.52 -2.59
N SER A 72 -6.50 -11.22 -3.46
CA SER A 72 -7.61 -10.63 -4.22
C SER A 72 -8.86 -10.59 -3.38
N ALA A 73 -9.59 -9.48 -3.41
CA ALA A 73 -10.88 -9.38 -2.74
C ALA A 73 -11.91 -10.36 -3.31
N THR A 74 -11.72 -10.82 -4.55
CA THR A 74 -12.62 -11.80 -5.19
C THR A 74 -12.43 -13.23 -4.67
N GLU A 75 -11.31 -13.49 -3.99
CA GLU A 75 -11.01 -14.78 -3.37
C GLU A 75 -11.65 -14.90 -1.97
N LEU A 76 -12.14 -13.79 -1.41
CA LEU A 76 -12.75 -13.75 -0.08
C LEU A 76 -14.25 -14.05 -0.15
N GLY A 77 -14.67 -15.00 0.68
CA GLY A 77 -16.08 -15.38 0.87
C GLY A 77 -16.44 -15.48 2.35
N GLY A 78 -17.65 -15.95 2.65
CA GLY A 78 -18.03 -16.47 3.98
C GLY A 78 -17.49 -15.72 5.20
N GLN A 79 -16.69 -16.42 6.00
CA GLN A 79 -16.12 -15.90 7.26
C GLN A 79 -14.94 -14.96 7.02
N GLU A 80 -14.24 -15.12 5.90
CA GLU A 80 -13.13 -14.28 5.49
C GLU A 80 -13.57 -12.83 5.26
N VAL A 81 -14.80 -12.62 4.75
CA VAL A 81 -15.40 -11.28 4.65
C VAL A 81 -15.62 -10.66 6.04
N LEU A 82 -16.06 -11.44 7.03
CA LEU A 82 -16.24 -10.92 8.40
C LEU A 82 -14.89 -10.56 9.04
N ARG A 83 -13.85 -11.39 8.82
CA ARG A 83 -12.48 -11.09 9.24
C ARG A 83 -11.95 -9.83 8.58
N LEU A 84 -12.20 -9.64 7.28
CA LEU A 84 -11.85 -8.43 6.54
C LEU A 84 -12.48 -7.17 7.14
N LEU A 85 -13.77 -7.23 7.48
CA LEU A 85 -14.47 -6.11 8.12
C LEU A 85 -13.89 -5.79 9.50
N GLY A 86 -13.54 -6.80 10.30
CA GLY A 86 -12.89 -6.61 11.60
C GLY A 86 -11.49 -5.99 11.48
N VAL A 87 -10.69 -6.43 10.50
CA VAL A 87 -9.38 -5.82 10.20
C VAL A 87 -9.55 -4.36 9.78
N GLN A 88 -10.52 -4.07 8.90
CA GLN A 88 -10.80 -2.69 8.47
C GLN A 88 -11.21 -1.78 9.64
N GLU A 89 -12.03 -2.28 10.58
CA GLU A 89 -12.44 -1.52 11.76
C GLU A 89 -11.24 -1.13 12.63
N GLN A 90 -10.33 -2.07 12.89
CA GLN A 90 -9.11 -1.80 13.65
C GLN A 90 -8.19 -0.80 12.93
N LEU A 91 -8.00 -0.98 11.61
CA LEU A 91 -7.16 -0.09 10.81
C LEU A 91 -7.69 1.35 10.80
N LEU A 92 -9.01 1.52 10.62
CA LEU A 92 -9.62 2.85 10.63
C LEU A 92 -9.66 3.49 12.02
N GLY A 93 -9.92 2.69 13.05
CA GLY A 93 -10.12 3.18 14.41
C GLY A 93 -8.81 3.53 15.13
N GLU A 94 -7.84 2.61 15.13
CA GLU A 94 -6.65 2.71 15.97
C GLU A 94 -5.41 3.15 15.19
N GLU A 95 -5.34 2.79 13.91
CA GLU A 95 -4.11 2.95 13.13
C GLU A 95 -4.16 4.16 12.20
N GLY A 96 -5.34 4.62 11.78
CA GLY A 96 -5.49 5.66 10.76
C GLY A 96 -5.18 5.16 9.35
N TRP A 97 -5.50 3.90 9.06
CA TRP A 97 -5.26 3.23 7.78
C TRP A 97 -6.55 2.69 7.19
N HIS A 98 -6.57 2.60 5.86
CA HIS A 98 -7.67 2.08 5.09
C HIS A 98 -7.22 0.85 4.31
N LEU A 99 -7.90 -0.29 4.53
CA LEU A 99 -7.86 -1.46 3.68
C LEU A 99 -8.90 -1.30 2.56
N GLY A 100 -8.40 -1.25 1.33
CA GLY A 100 -9.23 -1.10 0.13
C GLY A 100 -8.69 -1.93 -1.02
N LEU A 101 -9.09 -1.56 -2.24
CA LEU A 101 -8.55 -2.14 -3.47
C LEU A 101 -7.46 -1.23 -4.06
N VAL A 102 -6.50 -1.86 -4.73
CA VAL A 102 -5.60 -1.17 -5.65
C VAL A 102 -6.43 -0.52 -6.76
N GLU A 103 -6.09 0.72 -7.13
CA GLU A 103 -6.76 1.42 -8.22
C GLU A 103 -6.68 0.64 -9.54
N GLY A 104 -7.84 0.32 -10.12
CA GLY A 104 -7.94 -0.44 -11.37
C GLY A 104 -7.65 -1.94 -11.24
N GLY A 105 -7.47 -2.46 -10.02
CA GLY A 105 -7.22 -3.88 -9.74
C GLY A 105 -8.21 -4.50 -8.76
N ASP A 106 -8.00 -5.77 -8.46
CA ASP A 106 -8.78 -6.60 -7.54
C ASP A 106 -8.02 -6.96 -6.24
N LEU A 107 -6.71 -6.71 -6.22
CA LEU A 107 -5.86 -6.91 -5.05
C LEU A 107 -6.21 -5.91 -3.94
N LEU A 108 -6.17 -6.41 -2.71
CA LEU A 108 -6.29 -5.58 -1.52
C LEU A 108 -5.04 -4.73 -1.31
N SER A 109 -5.20 -3.53 -0.75
CA SER A 109 -4.10 -2.63 -0.41
C SER A 109 -4.39 -1.82 0.86
N LEU A 110 -3.31 -1.47 1.56
CA LEU A 110 -3.32 -0.58 2.71
C LEU A 110 -2.80 0.81 2.32
N ARG A 111 -3.53 1.85 2.72
CA ARG A 111 -3.14 3.25 2.56
C ARG A 111 -3.41 4.02 3.85
N PRO A 112 -2.55 4.96 4.27
CA PRO A 112 -2.87 5.84 5.39
C PRO A 112 -3.99 6.81 4.97
N LEU A 113 -4.78 7.26 5.95
CA LEU A 113 -5.84 8.26 5.72
C LEU A 113 -5.28 9.65 5.45
N GLU A 114 -4.06 9.92 5.90
CA GLU A 114 -3.39 11.20 5.76
C GLU A 114 -2.20 11.12 4.80
N ALA A 115 -2.04 12.18 4.00
CA ALA A 115 -0.88 12.37 3.15
C ALA A 115 0.06 13.38 3.81
N SER A 116 1.38 13.19 3.64
CA SER A 116 2.40 14.07 4.21
C SER A 116 3.18 14.79 3.13
N ASP A 117 3.59 16.02 3.43
CA ASP A 117 4.55 16.83 2.66
C ASP A 117 6.00 16.61 3.11
N GLU A 118 6.23 15.78 4.14
CA GLU A 118 7.55 15.43 4.63
C GLU A 118 7.97 14.05 4.13
N ALA A 119 9.04 13.99 3.33
CA ALA A 119 9.53 12.74 2.74
C ALA A 119 9.84 11.66 3.79
N GLY A 120 10.41 12.05 4.94
CA GLY A 120 10.70 11.14 6.04
C GLY A 120 9.44 10.55 6.69
N GLN A 121 8.34 11.31 6.77
CA GLN A 121 7.07 10.82 7.31
C GLN A 121 6.39 9.85 6.35
N VAL A 122 6.48 10.11 5.04
CA VAL A 122 5.98 9.17 4.01
C VAL A 122 6.73 7.84 4.11
N ALA A 123 8.06 7.88 4.30
CA ALA A 123 8.86 6.67 4.49
C ALA A 123 8.50 5.93 5.79
N ALA A 124 8.37 6.64 6.91
CA ALA A 124 7.93 6.05 8.17
C ALA A 124 6.51 5.44 8.08
N ALA A 125 5.61 6.09 7.33
CA ALA A 125 4.30 5.54 7.05
C ALA A 125 4.39 4.25 6.23
N MET A 126 5.29 4.16 5.24
CA MET A 126 5.50 2.91 4.47
C MET A 126 5.95 1.77 5.39
N ASP A 127 6.92 2.02 6.28
CA ASP A 127 7.38 1.02 7.26
C ASP A 127 6.24 0.54 8.16
N ARG A 128 5.41 1.46 8.64
CA ARG A 128 4.20 1.11 9.41
C ARG A 128 3.21 0.30 8.55
N GLY A 129 3.02 0.69 7.30
CA GLY A 129 2.18 -0.02 6.33
C GLY A 129 2.61 -1.47 6.15
N HIS A 130 3.91 -1.76 6.13
CA HIS A 130 4.42 -3.14 6.07
C HIS A 130 4.10 -3.95 7.33
N VAL A 131 4.20 -3.35 8.53
CA VAL A 131 3.82 -3.99 9.79
C VAL A 131 2.33 -4.32 9.80
N LEU A 132 1.50 -3.36 9.40
CA LEU A 132 0.06 -3.52 9.34
C LEU A 132 -0.38 -4.51 8.26
N ALA A 133 0.28 -4.51 7.09
CA ALA A 133 0.02 -5.44 6.01
C ALA A 133 0.26 -6.88 6.46
N ARG A 134 1.37 -7.11 7.18
CA ARG A 134 1.65 -8.42 7.76
C ARG A 134 0.57 -8.83 8.77
N ALA A 135 0.21 -7.96 9.71
CA ALA A 135 -0.81 -8.26 10.72
C ALA A 135 -2.18 -8.54 10.09
N ALA A 136 -2.57 -7.76 9.09
CA ALA A 136 -3.80 -7.99 8.32
C ALA A 136 -3.77 -9.35 7.62
N LEU A 137 -2.67 -9.70 6.95
CA LEU A 137 -2.51 -11.01 6.30
C LEU A 137 -2.58 -12.17 7.30
N GLU A 138 -1.99 -12.04 8.48
CA GLU A 138 -2.06 -13.07 9.54
C GLU A 138 -3.52 -13.34 9.98
N VAL A 139 -4.36 -12.31 10.06
CA VAL A 139 -5.79 -12.47 10.39
C VAL A 139 -6.59 -13.03 9.20
N LEU A 140 -6.35 -12.53 7.99
CA LEU A 140 -7.12 -12.90 6.80
C LEU A 140 -6.80 -14.31 6.29
N ILE A 141 -5.55 -14.74 6.42
CA ILE A 141 -5.07 -16.05 5.94
C ILE A 141 -5.01 -17.06 7.09
N GLY A 142 -5.05 -16.61 8.34
CA GLY A 142 -4.99 -17.48 9.53
C GLY A 142 -6.03 -18.61 9.48
N ASP A 143 -5.63 -19.79 9.94
CA ASP A 143 -6.49 -20.98 10.00
C ASP A 143 -7.66 -20.74 10.97
N ASP A 144 -8.89 -20.91 10.47
CA ASP A 144 -9.98 -21.40 11.30
C ASP A 144 -9.63 -22.87 11.62
N GLY A 145 -8.77 -23.09 12.61
CA GLY A 145 -8.50 -24.43 13.12
C GLY A 145 -9.84 -25.11 13.42
N PRO A 146 -10.02 -26.40 13.07
CA PRO A 146 -11.29 -27.07 13.25
C PRO A 146 -11.74 -26.88 14.69
N GLN A 147 -12.90 -26.23 14.88
CA GLN A 147 -13.62 -26.27 16.13
C GLN A 147 -13.89 -27.74 16.37
N ALA A 148 -13.03 -28.37 17.18
CA ALA A 148 -13.16 -29.75 17.58
C ALA A 148 -14.46 -29.82 18.38
N GLY A 149 -15.55 -30.10 17.67
CA GLY A 149 -16.77 -30.63 18.25
C GLY A 149 -16.39 -31.94 18.90
N VAL A 150 -16.10 -31.87 20.19
CA VAL A 150 -16.08 -33.02 21.08
C VAL A 150 -17.22 -32.80 22.07
N GLU A 151 -18.41 -33.21 21.65
CA GLU A 151 -19.38 -33.89 22.50
C GLU A 151 -19.73 -35.18 21.75
N PRO A 152 -19.74 -36.34 22.44
CA PRO A 152 -20.66 -36.59 23.55
C PRO A 152 -20.01 -37.03 24.87
#